data_AF-A0A7R9FPK2-F1
#
_entry.id   AF-A0A7R9FPK2-F1
#
_cell.length_a   1.000
_cell.length_b   1.000
_cell.length_c   1.000
_cell.angle_alpha   90.00
_cell.angle_beta   90.00
_cell.angle_gamma   90.00
#
_symmetry.space_group_name_H-M   'P 1'
#
loop_
_entity.id
_entity.type
_entity.pdbx_description
1 polymer ?
#
loop_
_entity_poly.entity_id
_entity_poly.type
_entity_poly.pdbx_seq_one_letter_code
_entity_poly.pdbx_strand_id
1 'polypeptide(L)'
;MHGSLQRLATDPVSEQRFAKLEETVLALLAKNQELSESIVQLKLDVEDLEQESEESKNLAAIHTTGVYFDAYRTSDYNNTGTVITYHLAEINYGGGIDKNSGIFTTPGEIHR
;
A
#
# COMPACT_ATOMS: atom_id res chain seq x y z
N MET A 1 -21.75 -69.10 23.98
CA MET A 1 -22.15 -68.01 23.07
C MET A 1 -21.06 -66.92 23.02
N HIS A 2 -19.92 -67.15 22.36
CA HIS A 2 -18.77 -66.21 22.36
C HIS A 2 -18.10 -66.05 20.97
N GLY A 3 -18.78 -66.38 19.86
CA GLY A 3 -18.15 -66.49 18.54
C GLY A 3 -18.51 -65.41 17.50
N SER A 4 -19.22 -64.35 17.88
CA SER A 4 -19.82 -63.42 16.90
C SER A 4 -19.21 -62.02 16.90
N LEU A 5 -18.44 -61.63 17.92
CA LEU A 5 -17.83 -60.30 17.99
C LEU A 5 -16.42 -60.23 17.38
N GLN A 6 -15.69 -61.35 17.26
CA GLN A 6 -14.35 -61.37 16.64
C GLN A 6 -14.36 -61.40 15.10
N ARG A 7 -15.49 -61.80 14.48
CA ARG A 7 -15.59 -61.89 13.01
C ARG A 7 -15.87 -60.56 12.32
N LEU A 8 -16.30 -59.53 13.06
CA LEU A 8 -16.53 -58.19 12.50
C LEU A 8 -15.22 -57.43 12.23
N ALA A 9 -14.13 -57.81 12.92
CA ALA A 9 -12.81 -57.19 12.82
C ALA A 9 -11.89 -57.85 11.76
N THR A 10 -12.37 -58.88 11.05
CA THR A 10 -11.56 -59.69 10.12
C THR A 10 -12.26 -59.93 8.76
N ASP A 11 -13.28 -59.14 8.45
CA ASP A 11 -13.87 -59.12 7.10
C ASP A 11 -12.99 -58.24 6.18
N PRO A 12 -12.46 -58.76 5.07
CA PRO A 12 -11.57 -58.03 4.16
C PRO A 12 -12.20 -56.74 3.59
N VAL A 13 -13.53 -56.64 3.52
CA VAL A 13 -14.22 -55.42 3.08
C VAL A 13 -14.13 -54.32 4.14
N SER A 14 -14.19 -54.68 5.42
CA SER A 14 -14.01 -53.73 6.53
C SER A 14 -12.57 -53.21 6.55
N GLU A 15 -11.58 -54.10 6.42
CA GLU A 15 -10.16 -53.71 6.36
C GLU A 15 -9.85 -52.76 5.20
N GLN A 16 -10.39 -53.02 4.01
CA GLN A 16 -10.22 -52.12 2.86
C GLN A 16 -10.84 -50.74 3.09
N ARG A 17 -12.01 -50.67 3.76
CA ARG A 17 -12.64 -49.39 4.10
C ARG A 17 -11.84 -48.62 5.15
N PHE A 18 -11.27 -49.31 6.14
CA PHE A 18 -10.39 -48.70 7.12
C PHE A 18 -9.10 -48.17 6.48
N ALA A 19 -8.45 -48.96 5.62
CA ALA A 19 -7.26 -48.52 4.88
C ALA A 19 -7.53 -47.26 4.03
N LYS A 20 -8.67 -47.23 3.33
CA LYS A 20 -9.08 -46.05 2.55
C LYS A 20 -9.39 -44.83 3.42
N LEU A 21 -9.95 -45.05 4.61
CA LEU A 21 -10.20 -43.98 5.57
C LEU A 21 -8.87 -43.41 6.12
N GLU A 22 -7.91 -44.27 6.46
CA GLU A 22 -6.57 -43.88 6.90
C GLU A 22 -5.84 -43.06 5.83
N GLU A 23 -5.87 -43.52 4.57
CA GLU A 23 -5.31 -42.79 3.43
C GLU A 23 -5.96 -41.41 3.26
N THR A 24 -7.30 -41.33 3.41
CA THR A 24 -8.03 -40.06 3.31
C THR A 24 -7.64 -39.10 4.43
N VAL A 25 -7.48 -39.59 5.66
CA VAL A 25 -7.05 -38.78 6.81
C VAL A 25 -5.63 -38.25 6.59
N LEU A 26 -4.71 -39.09 6.12
CA LEU A 26 -3.34 -38.66 5.82
C LEU A 26 -3.31 -37.59 4.72
N ALA A 27 -4.09 -37.75 3.65
CA ALA A 27 -4.20 -36.76 2.59
C ALA A 27 -4.77 -35.41 3.10
N LEU A 28 -5.77 -35.45 3.98
CA LEU A 28 -6.33 -34.24 4.59
C LEU A 28 -5.34 -33.55 5.53
N LEU A 29 -4.55 -34.31 6.29
CA LEU A 29 -3.50 -33.77 7.15
C LEU A 29 -2.41 -33.07 6.32
N ALA A 30 -1.95 -33.71 5.23
CA ALA A 30 -0.99 -33.10 4.32
C ALA A 30 -1.52 -31.79 3.71
N LYS A 31 -2.78 -31.78 3.24
CA LYS A 31 -3.40 -30.58 2.67
C LYS A 31 -3.58 -29.47 3.71
N ASN A 32 -3.91 -29.81 4.96
CA ASN A 32 -3.99 -28.82 6.04
C ASN A 32 -2.63 -28.23 6.39
N GLN A 33 -1.56 -29.02 6.29
CA GLN A 33 -0.19 -28.55 6.49
C GLN A 33 0.20 -27.56 5.38
N GLU A 34 0.00 -27.90 4.12
CA GLU A 34 0.28 -27.02 2.97
C GLU A 34 -0.52 -25.71 3.05
N LEU A 35 -1.80 -25.79 3.45
CA LEU A 35 -2.64 -24.61 3.64
C LEU A 35 -2.13 -23.72 4.78
N SER A 36 -1.65 -24.33 5.88
CA SER A 36 -1.09 -23.59 7.01
C SER A 36 0.18 -22.86 6.62
N GLU A 37 1.06 -23.51 5.86
CA GLU A 37 2.28 -22.89 5.32
C GLU A 37 1.94 -21.74 4.36
N SER A 38 0.97 -21.92 3.47
CA SER A 38 0.51 -20.88 2.55
C SER A 38 -0.05 -19.67 3.30
N ILE A 39 -0.81 -19.88 4.38
CA ILE A 39 -1.33 -18.79 5.22
C ILE A 39 -0.20 -18.01 5.89
N VAL A 40 0.84 -18.69 6.36
CA VAL A 40 2.01 -18.02 6.97
C VAL A 40 2.71 -17.16 5.93
N GLN A 41 2.94 -17.68 4.72
CA GLN A 41 3.59 -16.93 3.66
C GLN A 41 2.78 -15.69 3.26
N LEU A 42 1.47 -15.84 3.04
CA LEU A 42 0.61 -14.70 2.68
C LEU A 42 0.59 -13.60 3.75
N LYS A 43 0.73 -13.96 5.03
CA LYS A 43 0.82 -12.96 6.10
C LYS A 43 2.11 -12.13 6.03
N LEU A 44 3.23 -12.78 5.72
CA LEU A 44 4.50 -12.10 5.54
C LEU A 44 4.45 -11.17 4.32
N ASP A 45 3.91 -11.66 3.19
CA ASP A 45 3.79 -10.86 1.97
C ASP A 45 2.90 -9.61 2.19
N VAL A 46 1.83 -9.73 2.98
CA VAL A 46 0.96 -8.59 3.33
C VAL A 46 1.70 -7.57 4.19
N GLU A 47 2.48 -8.01 5.18
CA GLU A 47 3.27 -7.12 6.04
C GLU A 47 4.31 -6.33 5.22
N ASP A 48 5.02 -7.00 4.31
CA ASP A 48 5.98 -6.36 3.40
C ASP A 48 5.30 -5.32 2.50
N LEU A 49 4.13 -5.65 1.93
CA LEU A 49 3.37 -4.72 1.08
C LEU A 49 2.80 -3.53 1.85
N GLU A 50 2.36 -3.73 3.10
CA GLU A 50 1.91 -2.65 3.98
C GLU A 50 3.06 -1.69 4.30
N GLN A 51 4.25 -2.24 4.57
CA GLN A 51 5.45 -1.44 4.77
C GLN A 51 5.81 -0.63 3.52
N GLU A 52 5.87 -1.26 2.34
CA GLU A 52 6.18 -0.57 1.08
C GLU A 52 5.13 0.50 0.75
N SER A 53 3.84 0.24 1.04
CA SER A 53 2.77 1.22 0.87
C SER A 53 2.97 2.43 1.78
N GLU A 54 3.39 2.23 3.02
CA GLU A 54 3.60 3.32 3.97
C GLU A 54 4.85 4.13 3.62
N GLU A 55 5.94 3.47 3.21
CA GLU A 55 7.13 4.12 2.67
C GLU A 55 6.80 4.96 1.43
N SER A 56 5.96 4.44 0.54
CA SER A 56 5.49 5.16 -0.65
C SER A 56 4.65 6.37 -0.29
N LYS A 57 3.75 6.28 0.70
CA LYS A 57 3.00 7.45 1.20
C LYS A 57 3.92 8.50 1.81
N ASN A 58 4.93 8.06 2.57
CA ASN A 58 5.92 8.96 3.16
C ASN A 58 6.75 9.67 2.09
N LEU A 59 7.17 8.97 1.03
CA LEU A 59 7.84 9.56 -0.12
C LEU A 59 6.92 10.50 -0.92
N ALA A 60 5.65 10.14 -1.11
CA ALA A 60 4.67 11.01 -1.74
C ALA A 60 4.42 12.28 -0.91
N ALA A 61 4.42 12.17 0.42
CA ALA A 61 4.34 13.31 1.34
C ALA A 61 5.60 14.20 1.31
N ILE A 62 6.74 13.68 0.88
CA ILE A 62 7.97 14.45 0.64
C ILE A 62 7.91 15.18 -0.71
N HIS A 63 7.05 14.78 -1.65
CA HIS A 63 7.01 15.31 -3.03
C HIS A 63 5.96 16.39 -3.35
N THR A 64 5.43 17.12 -2.37
CA THR A 64 4.55 18.27 -2.65
C THR A 64 4.72 19.46 -1.71
N THR A 65 5.94 20.01 -1.57
CA THR A 65 6.14 21.32 -0.91
C THR A 65 7.10 22.25 -1.65
N GLY A 66 7.41 21.98 -2.92
CA GLY A 66 8.11 22.97 -3.75
C GLY A 66 7.13 24.03 -4.22
N VAL A 67 7.35 25.29 -3.82
CA VAL A 67 6.68 26.43 -4.46
C VAL A 67 7.70 27.10 -5.36
N TYR A 68 7.36 27.20 -6.64
CA TYR A 68 8.20 27.89 -7.61
C TYR A 68 7.33 28.69 -8.57
N PHE A 69 7.87 29.83 -8.99
CA PHE A 69 7.24 30.70 -9.95
C PHE A 69 8.31 31.29 -10.86
N ASP A 70 7.91 31.65 -12.07
CA ASP A 70 8.64 32.59 -12.90
C ASP A 70 7.87 33.90 -12.97
N ALA A 71 8.60 34.99 -13.18
CA ALA A 71 8.01 36.30 -13.35
C ALA A 71 8.96 37.14 -14.21
N TYR A 72 8.42 37.72 -15.29
CA TYR A 72 9.17 38.59 -16.17
C TYR A 72 8.46 39.91 -16.38
N ARG A 73 9.25 40.91 -16.75
CA ARG A 73 8.80 42.28 -16.98
C ARG A 73 8.69 42.53 -18.47
N THR A 74 7.54 43.04 -18.91
CA THR A 74 7.27 43.31 -20.33
C THR A 74 7.21 44.80 -20.68
N SER A 75 7.29 45.70 -19.70
CA SER A 75 7.19 47.16 -19.90
C SER A 75 8.30 47.95 -19.21
N ASP A 76 8.62 49.12 -19.78
CA ASP A 76 9.64 50.04 -19.27
C ASP A 76 9.23 50.67 -17.91
N TYR A 77 10.23 51.03 -17.10
CA TYR A 77 10.05 51.48 -15.71
C TYR A 77 9.50 52.91 -15.60
N ASN A 78 8.21 53.03 -15.27
CA ASN A 78 7.57 54.28 -14.84
C ASN A 78 7.64 54.42 -13.31
N ASN A 79 8.71 55.08 -12.90
CA ASN A 79 9.23 55.22 -11.55
C ASN A 79 8.31 56.06 -10.63
N THR A 80 7.41 55.44 -9.85
CA THR A 80 6.74 56.10 -8.69
C THR A 80 6.47 55.19 -7.48
N GLY A 81 7.09 54.01 -7.39
CA GLY A 81 6.86 53.10 -6.26
C GLY A 81 7.89 51.99 -6.11
N THR A 82 8.06 51.50 -4.88
CA THR A 82 9.07 50.52 -4.45
C THR A 82 8.78 49.08 -4.92
N VAL A 83 7.60 48.82 -5.49
CA VAL A 83 7.14 47.48 -5.89
C VAL A 83 7.15 47.37 -7.41
N ILE A 84 7.91 46.40 -7.93
CA ILE A 84 7.93 46.06 -9.35
C ILE A 84 6.75 45.13 -9.63
N THR A 85 5.73 45.61 -10.33
CA THR A 85 4.63 44.76 -10.81
C THR A 85 5.10 43.93 -12.00
N TYR A 86 5.13 42.61 -11.83
CA TYR A 86 5.40 41.66 -12.91
C TYR A 86 4.09 41.39 -13.65
N HIS A 87 4.10 41.52 -14.98
CA HIS A 87 2.86 41.48 -15.76
C HIS A 87 2.40 40.05 -16.09
N LEU A 88 3.28 39.05 -16.04
CA LEU A 88 2.96 37.66 -16.36
C LEU A 88 3.82 36.72 -15.51
N ALA A 89 3.17 35.86 -14.72
CA ALA A 89 3.76 34.61 -14.24
C ALA A 89 3.21 33.50 -15.14
N GLU A 90 4.07 32.90 -15.97
CA GLU A 90 3.72 31.77 -16.83
C GLU A 90 3.58 30.51 -15.98
N ILE A 91 4.40 30.41 -14.94
CA ILE A 91 4.40 29.30 -13.99
C ILE A 91 4.19 29.85 -12.57
N ASN A 92 3.20 29.30 -11.87
CA ASN A 92 2.90 29.59 -10.46
C ASN A 92 2.52 28.30 -9.72
N TYR A 93 3.48 27.40 -9.60
CA TYR A 93 3.26 26.10 -8.97
C TYR A 93 3.26 26.26 -7.45
N GLY A 94 2.20 25.78 -6.79
CA GLY A 94 1.99 25.98 -5.35
C GLY A 94 1.32 27.33 -5.00
N GLY A 95 0.96 28.16 -5.99
CA GLY A 95 0.10 29.34 -5.79
C GLY A 95 0.70 30.45 -4.93
N GLY A 96 2.03 30.51 -4.80
CA GLY A 96 2.71 31.42 -3.89
C GLY A 96 2.78 32.87 -4.34
N ILE A 97 2.63 33.18 -5.64
CA ILE A 97 2.68 34.56 -6.16
C ILE A 97 1.29 35.06 -6.56
N ASP A 98 0.91 36.25 -6.07
CA ASP A 98 -0.25 37.00 -6.57
C ASP A 98 0.15 37.76 -7.84
N LYS A 99 -0.47 37.40 -8.97
CA LYS A 99 -0.17 37.98 -10.29
C LYS A 99 -0.54 39.48 -10.39
N ASN A 100 -1.44 39.97 -9.55
CA ASN A 100 -1.88 41.37 -9.59
C ASN A 100 -0.94 42.29 -8.83
N SER A 101 -0.43 41.83 -7.69
CA SER A 101 0.47 42.62 -6.83
C SER A 101 1.96 42.32 -7.05
N GLY A 102 2.30 41.17 -7.64
CA GLY A 102 3.67 40.69 -7.74
C GLY A 102 4.27 40.22 -6.41
N ILE A 103 3.44 40.06 -5.37
CA ILE A 103 3.89 39.67 -4.04
C ILE A 103 3.91 38.15 -3.92
N PHE A 104 5.06 37.60 -3.53
CA PHE A 104 5.19 36.22 -3.10
C PHE A 104 4.83 36.08 -1.62
N THR A 105 3.93 35.15 -1.31
CA THR A 105 3.60 34.74 0.06
C THR A 105 4.15 33.35 0.30
N THR A 106 5.02 33.22 1.30
CA THR A 106 5.47 31.90 1.76
C THR A 106 4.26 31.08 2.20
N PRO A 107 4.05 29.84 1.70
CA PRO A 107 3.06 28.94 2.26
C PRO A 107 3.32 28.83 3.75
N GLY A 108 2.29 29.05 4.57
CA GLY A 108 2.42 28.96 6.02
C GLY A 108 3.01 27.62 6.42
N GLU A 109 3.91 27.62 7.41
CA GLU A 109 4.38 26.40 8.06
C GLU A 109 3.15 25.56 8.42
N ILE A 110 3.00 24.41 7.76
CA ILE A 110 2.11 23.38 8.27
C ILE A 110 2.81 22.93 9.56
N HIS A 111 2.36 23.48 10.71
CA HIS A 111 2.77 23.00 12.02
C HIS A 111 2.50 21.49 12.04
N ARG A 112 3.58 20.71 11.95
CA ARG A 112 3.58 19.27 12.23
C ARG A 112 3.67 19.06 13.74
#